data_AF-A0A973JI11-F1
#
_entry.id   AF-A0A973JI11-F1
#
_cell.length_a   1.000
_cell.length_b   1.000
_cell.length_c   1.000
_cell.angle_alpha   90.00
_cell.angle_beta   90.00
_cell.angle_gamma   90.00
#
_symmetry.space_group_name_H-M   'P 1'
#
loop_
_entity.id
_entity.type
_entity.pdbx_description
1 polymer ?
#
loop_
_entity_poly.entity_id
_entity_poly.type
_entity_poly.pdbx_seq_one_letter_code
_entity_poly.pdbx_strand_id
1 'polypeptide(L)'
;MTLTVVGEGVSGVVPGGAQPGTSLSTQVSRSKRDFHKFSYGGVDLHREVVETVNDTTKNVYRASEQIGLIFATLKAAARGDLPTGDDLTDELLPCRTQPDLWELRWTKRRKFSGEFRMYHAEPGDGGPDFVGLLFHRKDVTGAQRDIDAAQDQRMQDAVDRYECDGAVQTRWGHAPGSCSRCVLED
;
A
#
# COMPACT_ATOMS: atom_id res chain seq x y z
N MET A 1 -14.72 -49.73 26.75
CA MET A 1 -14.48 -49.65 25.30
C MET A 1 -13.91 -48.29 25.02
N THR A 2 -12.60 -48.24 24.81
CA THR A 2 -11.81 -47.02 24.60
C THR A 2 -11.59 -46.90 23.10
N LEU A 3 -12.05 -45.81 22.49
CA LEU A 3 -11.81 -45.53 21.07
C LEU A 3 -10.80 -44.38 20.98
N THR A 4 -9.55 -44.77 20.73
CA THR A 4 -8.47 -43.90 20.29
C THR A 4 -8.72 -43.56 18.82
N VAL A 5 -8.86 -42.27 18.48
CA VAL A 5 -8.75 -41.81 17.10
C VAL A 5 -7.38 -41.17 16.95
N VAL A 6 -6.49 -41.93 16.30
CA VAL A 6 -5.23 -41.44 15.74
C VAL A 6 -5.60 -40.82 14.39
N GLY A 7 -5.47 -39.50 14.27
CA GLY A 7 -5.62 -38.78 13.01
C GLY A 7 -4.27 -38.20 12.62
N GLU A 8 -3.57 -38.95 11.76
CA GLU A 8 -2.32 -38.54 11.13
C GLU A 8 -2.48 -37.23 10.35
N GLY A 9 -1.40 -36.45 10.33
CA GLY A 9 -1.35 -35.18 9.64
C GLY A 9 -1.41 -35.34 8.13
N VAL A 10 -2.12 -34.40 7.50
CA VAL A 10 -1.81 -33.98 6.13
C VAL A 10 -1.51 -32.49 6.21
N SER A 11 -0.22 -32.19 6.35
CA SER A 11 0.34 -30.85 6.16
C SER A 11 0.21 -30.51 4.68
N GLY A 12 -0.93 -29.92 4.31
CA GLY A 12 -1.11 -29.26 3.03
C GLY A 12 -0.45 -27.89 3.11
N VAL A 13 0.75 -27.76 2.55
CA VAL A 13 1.32 -26.46 2.21
C VAL A 13 0.43 -25.88 1.10
N VAL A 14 -0.42 -24.92 1.46
CA VAL A 14 -1.14 -24.09 0.51
C VAL A 14 -0.12 -23.10 -0.08
N PRO A 15 0.09 -23.06 -1.40
CA PRO A 15 0.96 -22.07 -2.00
C PRO A 15 0.24 -20.71 -2.01
N GLY A 16 0.82 -19.71 -1.36
CA GLY A 16 0.69 -18.30 -1.76
C GLY A 16 -0.56 -17.51 -1.33
N GLY A 17 -1.54 -18.09 -0.66
CA GLY A 17 -2.68 -17.32 -0.13
C GLY A 17 -2.34 -16.62 1.18
N ALA A 18 -2.43 -15.29 1.24
CA ALA A 18 -2.30 -14.52 2.48
C ALA A 18 -3.33 -15.01 3.51
N GLN A 19 -2.91 -15.18 4.78
CA GLN A 19 -3.88 -15.36 5.86
C GLN A 19 -4.63 -14.03 6.06
N PRO A 20 -5.97 -14.03 6.24
CA PRO A 20 -6.74 -12.83 6.52
C PRO A 20 -6.10 -12.03 7.67
N GLY A 21 -5.82 -10.74 7.43
CA GLY A 21 -5.18 -9.86 8.42
C GLY A 21 -3.65 -9.88 8.45
N THR A 22 -2.98 -10.57 7.51
CA THR A 22 -1.52 -10.48 7.32
C THR A 22 -1.17 -9.86 5.98
N SER A 23 -0.35 -8.81 6.00
CA SER A 23 0.04 -8.12 4.77
C SER A 23 1.03 -8.96 3.97
N LEU A 24 0.81 -9.05 2.65
CA LEU A 24 1.78 -9.54 1.70
C LEU A 24 3.05 -8.68 1.76
N SER A 25 2.95 -7.36 1.86
CA SER A 25 4.10 -6.43 1.84
C SER A 25 5.17 -6.69 2.90
N THR A 26 4.85 -7.42 3.98
CA THR A 26 5.80 -7.79 5.05
C THR A 26 6.32 -9.23 4.94
N GLN A 27 5.91 -9.97 3.91
CA GLN A 27 6.28 -11.37 3.69
C GLN A 27 7.28 -11.46 2.56
N VAL A 28 8.53 -11.82 2.87
CA VAL A 28 9.59 -11.95 1.86
C VAL A 28 9.16 -12.94 0.77
N SER A 29 9.11 -12.48 -0.48
CA SER A 29 8.82 -13.32 -1.63
C SER A 29 10.11 -13.70 -2.36
N ARG A 30 10.21 -14.95 -2.80
CA ARG A 30 11.29 -15.40 -3.71
C ARG A 30 10.99 -15.10 -5.17
N SER A 31 9.73 -14.80 -5.50
CA SER A 31 9.28 -14.39 -6.83
C SER A 31 9.03 -12.89 -6.87
N LYS A 32 9.29 -12.28 -8.03
CA LYS A 32 8.92 -10.89 -8.30
C LYS A 32 7.40 -10.76 -8.18
N ARG A 33 6.97 -9.84 -7.33
CA ARG A 33 5.56 -9.51 -7.16
C ARG A 33 5.14 -8.39 -8.08
N ASP A 34 3.85 -8.36 -8.36
CA ASP A 34 3.26 -7.38 -9.25
C ASP A 34 2.80 -6.15 -8.46
N PHE A 35 3.41 -5.00 -8.77
CA PHE A 35 3.17 -3.74 -8.08
C PHE A 35 2.56 -2.73 -9.04
N HIS A 36 1.37 -2.24 -8.70
CA HIS A 36 0.64 -1.27 -9.51
C HIS A 36 0.34 0.02 -8.75
N LYS A 37 0.22 1.10 -9.51
CA LYS A 37 -0.21 2.42 -9.02
C LYS A 37 -1.57 2.74 -9.62
N PHE A 38 -2.49 3.25 -8.81
CA PHE A 38 -3.76 3.74 -9.29
C PHE A 38 -3.54 4.86 -10.32
N SER A 39 -4.21 4.72 -11.46
CA SER A 39 -4.15 5.67 -12.58
C SER A 39 -5.44 5.58 -13.40
N TYR A 40 -6.38 6.49 -13.15
CA TYR A 40 -7.68 6.55 -13.84
C TYR A 40 -8.18 8.00 -13.91
N GLY A 41 -8.81 8.38 -15.03
CA GLY A 41 -9.44 9.69 -15.17
C GLY A 41 -8.51 10.90 -15.00
N GLY A 42 -7.20 10.75 -15.27
CA GLY A 42 -6.19 11.79 -15.06
C GLY A 42 -5.66 11.90 -13.62
N VAL A 43 -6.19 11.11 -12.69
CA VAL A 43 -5.65 10.90 -11.35
C VAL A 43 -4.57 9.82 -11.43
N ASP A 44 -3.42 10.05 -10.80
CA ASP A 44 -2.27 9.15 -10.82
C ASP A 44 -1.50 9.23 -9.49
N LEU A 45 -1.27 8.09 -8.84
CA LEU A 45 -0.62 8.05 -7.53
C LEU A 45 0.79 8.64 -7.56
N HIS A 46 1.55 8.45 -8.64
CA HIS A 46 2.91 9.00 -8.71
C HIS A 46 2.86 10.52 -8.72
N ARG A 47 1.97 11.10 -9.52
CA ARG A 47 1.72 12.55 -9.52
C ARG A 47 1.28 13.04 -8.14
N GLU A 48 0.34 12.34 -7.48
CA GLU A 48 -0.12 12.70 -6.13
C GLU A 48 1.00 12.76 -5.11
N VAL A 49 1.92 11.78 -5.12
CA VAL A 49 3.09 11.77 -4.24
C VAL A 49 3.96 13.00 -4.50
N VAL A 50 4.29 13.25 -5.77
CA VAL A 50 5.17 14.37 -6.15
C VAL A 50 4.55 15.72 -5.79
N GLU A 51 3.29 15.95 -6.14
CA GLU A 51 2.60 17.22 -5.86
C GLU A 51 2.42 17.42 -4.35
N THR A 52 1.90 16.43 -3.63
CA THR A 52 1.65 16.53 -2.17
C THR A 52 2.93 16.81 -1.39
N VAL A 53 4.04 16.16 -1.75
CA VAL A 53 5.33 16.39 -1.08
C VAL A 53 5.89 17.76 -1.43
N ASN A 54 5.85 18.19 -2.69
CA ASN A 54 6.36 19.51 -3.09
C ASN A 54 5.53 20.66 -2.47
N ASP A 55 4.21 20.50 -2.36
CA ASP A 55 3.34 21.48 -1.72
C ASP A 55 3.61 21.59 -0.21
N THR A 56 4.07 20.51 0.41
CA THR A 56 4.36 20.46 1.85
C THR A 56 5.80 20.85 2.18
N THR A 57 6.75 20.50 1.32
CA THR A 57 8.20 20.63 1.54
C THR A 57 8.79 21.69 0.63
N LYS A 58 8.99 22.89 1.17
CA LYS A 58 9.52 24.05 0.42
C LYS A 58 10.95 23.87 -0.12
N ASN A 59 11.76 23.03 0.52
CA ASN A 59 13.14 22.78 0.08
C ASN A 59 13.16 21.65 -0.95
N VAL A 60 13.56 21.97 -2.19
CA VAL A 60 13.55 21.02 -3.31
C VAL A 60 14.40 19.77 -3.05
N TYR A 61 15.59 19.91 -2.47
CA TYR A 61 16.44 18.75 -2.16
C TYR A 61 15.79 17.82 -1.15
N ARG A 62 15.15 18.39 -0.12
CA ARG A 62 14.42 17.62 0.90
C ARG A 62 13.14 16.99 0.33
N ALA A 63 12.45 17.68 -0.57
CA ALA A 63 11.28 17.13 -1.26
C ALA A 63 11.70 15.92 -2.10
N SER A 64 12.79 16.03 -2.88
CA SER A 64 13.33 14.92 -3.66
C SER A 64 13.76 13.73 -2.81
N GLU A 65 14.41 13.98 -1.66
CA GLU A 65 14.77 12.92 -0.71
C GLU A 65 13.52 12.18 -0.18
N GLN A 66 12.49 12.93 0.23
CA GLN A 66 11.23 12.37 0.73
C GLN A 66 10.48 11.57 -0.35
N ILE A 67 10.40 12.09 -1.58
CA ILE A 67 9.79 11.40 -2.72
C ILE A 67 10.55 10.11 -3.02
N GLY A 68 11.88 10.17 -3.06
CA GLY A 68 12.74 9.00 -3.27
C GLY A 68 12.53 7.94 -2.21
N LEU A 69 12.44 8.34 -0.94
CA LEU A 69 12.18 7.44 0.18
C LEU A 69 10.81 6.77 0.07
N ILE A 70 9.75 7.53 -0.25
CA ILE A 70 8.40 6.97 -0.46
C ILE A 70 8.41 5.92 -1.58
N PHE A 71 9.02 6.22 -2.73
CA PHE A 71 9.10 5.24 -3.81
C PHE A 71 10.00 4.05 -3.48
N ALA A 72 11.06 4.24 -2.69
CA ALA A 72 11.88 3.14 -2.19
C ALA A 72 11.07 2.22 -1.25
N THR A 73 10.26 2.79 -0.35
CA THR A 73 9.32 2.04 0.50
C THR A 73 8.35 1.23 -0.35
N LEU A 74 7.80 1.80 -1.41
CA LEU A 74 6.90 1.09 -2.31
C LEU A 74 7.58 -0.06 -3.06
N LYS A 75 8.82 0.14 -3.53
CA LYS A 75 9.63 -0.94 -4.12
C LYS A 75 9.93 -2.04 -3.09
N ALA A 76 10.16 -1.69 -1.83
CA ALA A 76 10.38 -2.66 -0.75
C ALA A 76 9.09 -3.45 -0.44
N ALA A 77 7.95 -2.77 -0.31
CA ALA A 77 6.63 -3.41 -0.15
C ALA A 77 6.32 -4.36 -1.31
N ALA A 78 6.58 -3.94 -2.54
CA ALA A 78 6.48 -4.80 -3.72
C ALA A 78 7.32 -6.07 -3.54
N ARG A 79 8.53 -6.01 -3.00
CA ARG A 79 9.37 -7.20 -2.81
C ARG A 79 8.97 -8.05 -1.60
N GLY A 80 8.01 -7.61 -0.80
CA GLY A 80 7.70 -8.24 0.48
C GLY A 80 8.78 -7.96 1.54
N ASP A 81 9.60 -6.94 1.29
CA ASP A 81 10.73 -6.53 2.12
C ASP A 81 10.43 -5.19 2.79
N LEU A 82 9.14 -4.86 3.01
CA LEU A 82 8.80 -3.68 3.77
C LEU A 82 9.32 -3.90 5.20
N PRO A 83 10.30 -3.08 5.67
CA PRO A 83 10.84 -3.28 6.99
C PRO A 83 9.75 -3.03 8.02
N THR A 84 9.55 -4.02 8.89
CA THR A 84 8.67 -3.91 10.04
C THR A 84 9.44 -3.18 11.15
N GLY A 85 9.04 -1.97 11.52
CA GLY A 85 9.65 -1.20 12.61
C GLY A 85 10.21 0.17 12.20
N ASP A 86 11.16 0.69 12.98
CA ASP A 86 11.53 2.11 12.99
C ASP A 86 12.29 2.64 11.74
N ASP A 87 12.43 1.84 10.69
CA ASP A 87 13.44 2.07 9.64
C ASP A 87 12.94 2.83 8.39
N LEU A 88 11.77 2.52 7.80
CA LEU A 88 11.26 3.26 6.61
C LEU A 88 9.82 3.83 6.68
N THR A 89 8.92 3.21 7.44
CA THR A 89 7.56 3.73 7.73
C THR A 89 7.24 3.60 9.21
N ASP A 90 6.53 4.58 9.78
CA ASP A 90 6.23 4.60 11.22
C ASP A 90 5.34 3.44 11.67
N GLU A 91 4.56 2.85 10.78
CA GLU A 91 3.66 1.73 11.07
C GLU A 91 3.01 1.30 9.73
N LEU A 92 3.01 0.00 9.43
CA LEU A 92 2.05 -0.58 8.48
C LEU A 92 0.85 -1.03 9.31
N LEU A 93 -0.33 -0.51 9.01
CA LEU A 93 -1.54 -0.86 9.75
C LEU A 93 -2.66 -1.30 8.82
N PRO A 94 -3.42 -2.33 9.19
CA PRO A 94 -4.66 -2.63 8.47
C PRO A 94 -5.65 -1.49 8.68
N CYS A 95 -6.23 -1.01 7.59
CA CYS A 95 -7.43 -0.20 7.60
C CYS A 95 -8.65 -1.13 7.71
N ARG A 96 -9.79 -0.62 8.19
CA ARG A 96 -10.99 -1.43 8.47
C ARG A 96 -11.41 -2.26 7.23
N THR A 97 -11.88 -3.48 7.49
CA THR A 97 -12.03 -4.58 6.52
C THR A 97 -13.11 -4.36 5.45
N GLN A 98 -12.77 -4.87 4.25
CA GLN A 98 -13.41 -4.82 2.92
C GLN A 98 -13.51 -3.45 2.22
N PRO A 99 -12.69 -3.23 1.15
CA PRO A 99 -11.55 -4.06 0.74
C PRO A 99 -10.45 -4.11 1.82
N ASP A 100 -9.60 -5.13 1.79
CA ASP A 100 -8.44 -5.21 2.70
C ASP A 100 -7.43 -4.12 2.30
N LEU A 101 -7.64 -2.94 2.88
CA LEU A 101 -6.76 -1.79 2.74
C LEU A 101 -5.73 -1.76 3.86
N TRP A 102 -4.57 -1.24 3.52
CA TRP A 102 -3.44 -1.05 4.42
C TRP A 102 -2.98 0.41 4.35
N GLU A 103 -2.48 0.92 5.48
CA GLU A 103 -1.96 2.28 5.60
C GLU A 103 -0.45 2.27 5.85
N LEU A 104 0.29 2.97 4.99
CA LEU A 104 1.68 3.34 5.23
C LEU A 104 1.76 4.75 5.80
N ARG A 105 2.55 4.93 6.86
CA ARG A 105 2.70 6.21 7.57
C ARG A 105 4.13 6.76 7.45
N TRP A 106 4.25 8.02 7.06
CA TRP A 106 5.48 8.79 7.19
C TRP A 106 5.22 10.01 8.07
N THR A 107 5.88 10.09 9.23
CA THR A 107 5.71 11.22 10.17
C THR A 107 6.94 12.11 10.26
N LYS A 108 6.75 13.27 10.89
CA LYS A 108 7.82 14.27 11.10
C LYS A 108 9.02 13.72 11.88
N ARG A 109 8.84 12.69 12.71
CA ARG A 109 9.95 12.08 13.48
C ARG A 109 11.05 11.54 12.57
N ARG A 110 10.70 11.14 11.33
CA ARG A 110 11.62 10.61 10.33
C ARG A 110 12.08 11.63 9.30
N LYS A 111 12.24 12.89 9.72
CA LYS A 111 12.69 14.00 8.85
C LYS A 111 11.72 14.34 7.70
N PHE A 112 10.48 13.85 7.72
CA PHE A 112 9.44 14.37 6.83
C PHE A 112 9.00 15.77 7.27
N SER A 113 8.67 16.64 6.31
CA SER A 113 8.21 18.00 6.62
C SER A 113 6.73 18.02 7.06
N GLY A 114 6.03 16.92 6.85
CA GLY A 114 4.63 16.70 7.19
C GLY A 114 4.38 15.28 7.66
N GLU A 115 3.12 14.99 7.98
CA GLU A 115 2.64 13.62 8.15
C GLU A 115 1.95 13.20 6.86
N PHE A 116 2.43 12.13 6.26
CA PHE A 116 1.88 11.58 5.03
C PHE A 116 1.31 10.18 5.28
N ARG A 117 0.30 9.84 4.49
CA ARG A 117 -0.36 8.53 4.51
C ARG A 117 -0.52 8.04 3.08
N MET A 118 -0.33 6.74 2.91
CA MET A 118 -0.71 6.04 1.68
C MET A 118 -1.66 4.92 2.03
N TYR A 119 -2.73 4.81 1.26
CA TYR A 119 -3.60 3.64 1.28
C TYR A 119 -3.26 2.72 0.11
N HIS A 120 -3.13 1.43 0.38
CA HIS A 120 -2.89 0.41 -0.63
C HIS A 120 -3.75 -0.83 -0.37
N ALA A 121 -3.97 -1.60 -1.43
CA ALA A 121 -4.63 -2.89 -1.35
C ALA A 121 -3.66 -4.01 -1.77
N GLU A 122 -3.97 -5.23 -1.34
CA GLU A 122 -3.21 -6.43 -1.68
C GLU A 122 -4.16 -7.50 -2.22
N PRO A 123 -4.70 -7.34 -3.46
CA PRO A 123 -5.70 -8.23 -4.04
C PRO A 123 -5.30 -9.71 -4.08
N GLY A 124 -4.01 -10.02 -4.26
CA GLY A 124 -3.53 -11.41 -4.31
C GLY A 124 -4.09 -12.17 -5.52
N ASP A 125 -4.43 -13.45 -5.35
CA ASP A 125 -4.84 -14.39 -6.39
C ASP A 125 -5.68 -13.78 -7.53
N GLY A 126 -5.10 -13.68 -8.73
CA GLY A 126 -5.76 -13.17 -9.94
C GLY A 126 -5.64 -11.65 -10.16
N GLY A 127 -5.09 -10.91 -9.19
CA GLY A 127 -4.73 -9.50 -9.28
C GLY A 127 -3.24 -9.26 -8.94
N PRO A 128 -2.79 -8.00 -8.90
CA PRO A 128 -1.46 -7.65 -8.42
C PRO A 128 -1.32 -7.92 -6.91
N ASP A 129 -0.10 -8.18 -6.47
CA ASP A 129 0.21 -8.37 -5.05
C ASP A 129 0.15 -7.06 -4.25
N PHE A 130 0.31 -5.92 -4.93
CA PHE A 130 0.21 -4.58 -4.34
C PHE A 130 -0.41 -3.58 -5.31
N VAL A 131 -1.36 -2.78 -4.81
CA VAL A 131 -1.91 -1.62 -5.52
C VAL A 131 -1.88 -0.38 -4.62
N GLY A 132 -1.06 0.61 -4.98
CA GLY A 132 -1.08 1.91 -4.31
C GLY A 132 -2.28 2.73 -4.80
N LEU A 133 -3.19 3.12 -3.90
CA LEU A 133 -4.48 3.69 -4.25
C LEU A 133 -4.52 5.21 -4.09
N LEU A 134 -4.05 5.72 -2.95
CA LEU A 134 -4.16 7.14 -2.62
C LEU A 134 -2.98 7.57 -1.75
N PHE A 135 -2.41 8.74 -2.05
CA PHE A 135 -1.42 9.39 -1.19
C PHE A 135 -1.89 10.77 -0.77
N HIS A 136 -1.77 11.09 0.52
CA HIS A 136 -2.12 12.42 1.01
C HIS A 136 -1.29 12.85 2.22
N ARG A 137 -1.31 14.15 2.50
CA ARG A 137 -0.87 14.70 3.79
C ARG A 137 -2.01 14.55 4.80
N LYS A 138 -1.71 14.02 5.99
CA LYS A 138 -2.63 13.97 7.11
C LYS A 138 -2.91 15.40 7.61
N ASP A 139 -4.18 15.75 7.71
CA ASP A 139 -4.59 16.97 8.41
C ASP A 139 -4.42 16.75 9.92
N VAL A 140 -3.78 17.71 10.58
CA VAL A 140 -3.52 17.70 12.02
C VAL A 140 -3.99 19.00 12.66
N THR A 141 -4.83 19.75 11.95
CA THR A 141 -5.36 21.04 12.37
C THR A 141 -6.83 20.89 12.77
N GLY A 142 -7.26 21.65 13.78
CA GLY A 142 -8.65 21.63 14.26
C GLY A 142 -8.91 20.63 15.38
N ALA A 143 -10.19 20.32 15.61
CA ALA A 143 -10.63 19.39 16.63
C ALA A 143 -10.39 17.94 16.19
N GLN A 144 -10.15 17.03 17.15
CA GLN A 144 -9.86 15.62 16.85
C GLN A 144 -10.95 14.98 15.97
N ARG A 145 -12.22 15.31 16.22
CA ARG A 145 -13.35 14.82 15.42
C ARG A 145 -13.25 15.21 13.94
N ASP A 146 -12.79 16.42 13.64
CA ASP A 146 -12.67 16.91 12.26
C ASP A 146 -11.48 16.26 11.56
N ILE A 147 -10.38 16.06 12.30
CA ILE A 147 -9.20 15.30 11.85
C ILE A 147 -9.58 13.86 11.50
N ASP A 148 -10.34 13.20 12.38
CA ASP A 148 -10.79 11.83 12.18
C ASP A 148 -11.74 11.73 10.97
N ALA A 149 -12.70 12.65 10.85
CA ALA A 149 -13.61 12.70 9.71
C ALA A 149 -12.87 12.94 8.38
N ALA A 150 -11.86 13.81 8.37
CA ALA A 150 -11.02 14.02 7.19
C ALA A 150 -10.21 12.77 6.83
N GLN A 151 -9.71 12.04 7.83
CA GLN A 151 -8.99 10.78 7.60
C GLN A 151 -9.93 9.68 7.06
N ASP A 152 -11.12 9.53 7.65
CA ASP A 152 -12.13 8.57 7.21
C ASP A 152 -12.57 8.85 5.76
N GLN A 153 -12.72 10.12 5.38
CA GLN A 153 -13.02 10.49 3.99
C GLN A 153 -11.89 10.07 3.04
N ARG A 154 -10.62 10.24 3.42
CA ARG A 154 -9.49 9.80 2.57
C ARG A 154 -9.40 8.30 2.45
N MET A 155 -9.77 7.57 3.50
CA MET A 155 -9.88 6.12 3.45
C MET A 155 -11.02 5.70 2.50
N GLN A 156 -12.18 6.36 2.58
CA GLN A 156 -13.28 6.12 1.65
C GLN A 156 -12.90 6.43 0.20
N ASP A 157 -12.19 7.53 -0.06
CA ASP A 157 -11.67 7.85 -1.40
C ASP A 157 -10.78 6.71 -1.94
N ALA A 158 -10.02 6.03 -1.07
CA ALA A 158 -9.21 4.88 -1.47
C ALA A 158 -10.04 3.62 -1.74
N VAL A 159 -11.10 3.38 -0.96
CA VAL A 159 -12.10 2.31 -1.23
C VAL A 159 -12.75 2.53 -2.58
N ASP A 160 -13.23 3.75 -2.86
CA ASP A 160 -13.88 4.08 -4.13
C ASP A 160 -12.92 3.86 -5.32
N ARG A 161 -11.63 4.16 -5.15
CA ARG A 161 -10.59 3.88 -6.16
C ARG A 161 -10.34 2.40 -6.37
N TYR A 162 -10.43 1.60 -5.32
CA TYR A 162 -10.31 0.14 -5.39
C TYR A 162 -11.52 -0.47 -6.11
N GLU A 163 -12.73 -0.03 -5.77
CA GLU A 163 -13.99 -0.57 -6.28
C GLU A 163 -14.40 -0.03 -7.67
N CYS A 164 -13.79 1.06 -8.13
CA CYS A 164 -14.10 1.67 -9.43
C CYS A 164 -14.16 0.61 -10.56
N ASP A 165 -15.28 0.52 -11.27
CA ASP A 165 -15.62 -0.56 -12.21
C ASP A 165 -14.61 -0.75 -13.37
N GLY A 166 -13.72 0.22 -13.62
CA GLY A 166 -12.59 0.10 -14.56
C GLY A 166 -11.32 -0.56 -13.98
N ALA A 167 -11.18 -0.54 -12.66
CA ALA A 167 -10.09 -1.14 -11.89
C ALA A 167 -10.29 -2.64 -11.65
N VAL A 168 -11.51 -3.06 -11.31
CA VAL A 168 -11.83 -4.48 -11.00
C VAL A 168 -11.97 -5.36 -12.25
N GLN A 169 -12.51 -4.84 -13.36
CA GLN A 169 -12.79 -5.68 -14.54
C GLN A 169 -11.78 -5.60 -15.68
N THR A 170 -10.74 -4.75 -15.61
CA THR A 170 -9.83 -4.62 -16.77
C THR A 170 -8.33 -4.48 -16.52
N ARG A 171 -7.78 -3.60 -15.66
CA ARG A 171 -6.38 -3.15 -15.88
C ARG A 171 -5.70 -2.53 -14.65
N TRP A 172 -5.51 -3.27 -13.55
CA TRP A 172 -4.38 -2.90 -12.68
C TRP A 172 -3.05 -2.93 -13.48
N GLY A 173 -3.01 -3.76 -14.54
CA GLY A 173 -2.21 -3.53 -15.73
C GLY A 173 -1.13 -4.58 -15.92
N HIS A 174 -1.41 -5.60 -16.74
CA HIS A 174 -0.35 -6.41 -17.32
C HIS A 174 -0.69 -6.85 -18.75
N ALA A 175 0.19 -6.46 -19.68
CA ALA A 175 0.70 -7.37 -20.69
C ALA A 175 2.20 -7.51 -20.37
N PRO A 176 2.73 -8.73 -20.17
CA PRO A 176 4.14 -8.92 -19.84
C PRO A 176 5.06 -8.15 -20.80
N GLY A 177 5.88 -7.25 -20.24
CA GLY A 177 6.92 -6.51 -20.99
C GLY A 177 6.59 -5.09 -21.45
N SER A 178 5.40 -4.51 -21.16
CA SER A 178 5.05 -3.16 -21.65
C SER A 178 4.14 -2.30 -20.73
N CYS A 179 4.05 -2.62 -19.44
CA CYS A 179 3.20 -1.85 -18.53
C CYS A 179 3.90 -0.57 -18.04
N SER A 180 3.47 0.59 -18.54
CA SER A 180 3.95 1.92 -18.11
C SER A 180 3.53 2.30 -16.68
N ARG A 181 2.69 1.47 -16.04
CA ARG A 181 2.16 1.70 -14.68
C ARG A 181 2.86 0.87 -13.61
N CYS A 182 3.57 -0.19 -14.01
CA CYS A 182 4.47 -0.88 -13.12
C CYS A 182 5.57 0.08 -12.67
N VAL A 183 5.97 -0.03 -11.41
CA VAL A 183 7.25 0.54 -10.98
C VAL A 183 8.32 -0.36 -11.60
N LEU A 184 8.73 -0.02 -12.82
CA LEU A 184 9.85 -0.69 -13.47
C LEU A 184 11.05 -0.63 -12.51
N GLU A 185 11.66 -1.78 -12.31
CA GLU A 185 13.04 -1.83 -11.85
C GLU A 185 13.86 -1.28 -13.02
N ASP A 186 14.65 -0.23 -12.76
CA ASP A 186 15.74 0.12 -13.65
C ASP A 186 16.70 -1.07 -13.81
#